data_AF-A0A430CBK6-F1
#
_entry.id   AF-A0A430CBK6-F1
#
_cell.length_a   1.000
_cell.length_b   1.000
_cell.length_c   1.000
_cell.angle_alpha   90.00
_cell.angle_beta   90.00
_cell.angle_gamma   90.00
#
_symmetry.space_group_name_H-M   'P 1'
#
loop_
_entity.id
_entity.type
_entity.pdbx_description
1 polymer ?
#
loop_
_entity_poly.entity_id
_entity_poly.type
_entity_poly.pdbx_seq_one_letter_code
_entity_poly.pdbx_strand_id
1 'polypeptide(L)'
;MQSKPQNPPSRHHFIPQFLLDQWKDGDTLLRYRRNRIGEIESSPASPKSVCFERDLYKTLGFPPEHAQQMETLFMQVIDDAAAKVHALLLDGKVNSLSDAQCSDWGRFVMSLWFRTPLDMRGMKDAVGALASAEAAKSVLRGEDGALPPEAVSALQMEVLRLVIDDADRGRAFINMDWRIIKTNNRRELFVSDWPLDVPVSFAWLGSASSYVTLPIGP
;
A
#
# COMPACT_ATOMS: atom_id res chain seq x y z
N MET A 1 -8.36 25.84 -27.63
CA MET A 1 -8.62 24.38 -27.53
C MET A 1 -8.71 24.04 -26.05
N GLN A 2 -9.90 23.75 -25.52
CA GLN A 2 -10.03 23.23 -24.16
C GLN A 2 -9.60 21.76 -24.19
N SER A 3 -8.56 21.42 -23.41
CA SER A 3 -8.15 20.03 -23.20
C SER A 3 -9.32 19.25 -22.63
N LYS A 4 -9.64 18.09 -23.22
CA LYS A 4 -10.60 17.15 -22.62
C LYS A 4 -10.20 16.91 -21.17
N PRO A 5 -11.12 16.95 -20.20
CA PRO A 5 -10.80 16.59 -18.82
C PRO A 5 -10.22 15.18 -18.84
N GLN A 6 -8.98 15.06 -18.37
CA GLN A 6 -8.30 13.79 -18.31
C GLN A 6 -8.97 12.99 -17.21
N ASN A 7 -9.58 11.86 -17.56
CA ASN A 7 -10.15 10.97 -16.55
C ASN A 7 -9.05 10.62 -15.54
N PRO A 8 -9.34 10.71 -14.23
CA PRO A 8 -8.38 10.32 -13.22
C PRO A 8 -7.87 8.88 -13.47
N PRO A 9 -6.59 8.59 -13.19
CA PRO A 9 -5.99 7.30 -13.48
C PRO A 9 -6.77 6.19 -12.77
N SER A 10 -7.22 5.18 -13.51
CA SER A 10 -7.97 4.04 -12.95
C SER A 10 -7.08 2.85 -12.62
N ARG A 11 -5.78 2.89 -12.94
CA ARG A 11 -4.82 1.84 -12.59
C ARG A 11 -4.10 2.28 -11.34
N HIS A 12 -4.38 1.62 -10.24
CA HIS A 12 -3.78 1.95 -8.95
C HIS A 12 -2.75 0.88 -8.62
N HIS A 13 -1.51 1.32 -8.45
CA HIS A 13 -0.40 0.44 -8.13
C HIS A 13 -0.41 0.14 -6.62
N PHE A 14 -0.42 -1.15 -6.27
CA PHE A 14 -0.26 -1.58 -4.88
C PHE A 14 1.20 -1.85 -4.51
N ILE A 15 2.06 -2.08 -5.52
CA ILE A 15 3.50 -1.87 -5.42
C ILE A 15 3.87 -0.71 -6.35
N PRO A 16 4.31 0.44 -5.82
CA PRO A 16 4.56 1.64 -6.60
C PRO A 16 5.68 1.45 -7.59
N GLN A 17 5.54 2.13 -8.73
CA GLN A 17 6.45 2.00 -9.85
C GLN A 17 7.89 2.39 -9.46
N PHE A 18 8.09 3.40 -8.59
CA PHE A 18 9.44 3.80 -8.18
C PHE A 18 10.22 2.67 -7.48
N LEU A 19 9.52 1.81 -6.73
CA LEU A 19 10.12 0.66 -6.05
C LEU A 19 10.41 -0.45 -7.07
N LEU A 20 9.46 -0.72 -7.97
CA LEU A 20 9.61 -1.71 -9.04
C LEU A 20 10.71 -1.34 -10.04
N ASP A 21 10.93 -0.04 -10.28
CA ASP A 21 11.92 0.47 -11.23
C ASP A 21 13.36 0.06 -10.85
N GLN A 22 13.65 -0.24 -9.58
CA GLN A 22 14.97 -0.73 -9.16
C GLN A 22 15.25 -2.17 -9.60
N TRP A 23 14.21 -2.92 -9.94
CA TRP A 23 14.30 -4.33 -10.34
C TRP A 23 14.35 -4.51 -11.85
N LYS A 24 14.46 -3.42 -12.60
CA LYS A 24 14.56 -3.47 -14.05
C LYS A 24 15.96 -3.88 -14.51
N ASP A 25 15.98 -4.68 -15.56
CA ASP A 25 17.08 -4.79 -16.50
C ASP A 25 16.65 -4.10 -17.81
N GLY A 26 17.23 -2.93 -18.08
CA GLY A 26 16.75 -2.01 -19.12
C GLY A 26 15.35 -1.45 -18.81
N ASP A 27 14.39 -1.70 -19.69
CA ASP A 27 13.01 -1.19 -19.58
C ASP A 27 12.03 -2.17 -18.90
N THR A 28 12.50 -3.38 -18.57
CA THR A 28 11.64 -4.46 -18.07
C THR A 28 12.22 -5.10 -16.81
N LEU A 29 11.34 -5.64 -15.97
CA LEU A 29 11.68 -6.55 -14.88
C LEU A 29 11.25 -7.98 -15.24
N LEU A 30 11.86 -8.97 -14.60
CA LEU A 30 11.44 -10.37 -14.75
C LEU A 30 10.32 -10.68 -13.75
N ARG A 31 9.10 -10.86 -14.25
CA ARG A 31 7.94 -11.21 -13.42
C ARG A 31 7.78 -12.71 -13.31
N TYR A 32 7.64 -13.19 -12.08
CA TYR A 32 7.23 -14.55 -11.76
C TYR A 32 5.76 -14.56 -11.35
N ARG A 33 4.99 -15.54 -11.82
CA ARG A 33 3.61 -15.76 -11.38
C ARG A 33 3.27 -17.23 -11.35
N ARG A 34 2.34 -17.61 -10.49
CA ARG A 34 1.74 -18.94 -10.51
C ARG A 34 0.56 -18.94 -11.49
N ASN A 35 0.57 -19.86 -12.47
CA ASN A 35 -0.54 -20.02 -13.40
C ASN A 35 -1.68 -20.84 -12.79
N ARG A 36 -2.78 -21.02 -13.54
CA ARG A 36 -3.98 -21.71 -13.04
C ARG A 36 -3.77 -23.18 -12.67
N ILE A 37 -2.76 -23.83 -13.26
CA ILE A 37 -2.42 -25.23 -12.98
C ILE A 37 -1.30 -25.36 -11.92
N GLY A 38 -0.86 -24.25 -11.33
CA GLY A 38 0.06 -24.23 -10.20
C GLY A 38 1.54 -24.10 -10.56
N GLU A 39 1.88 -24.03 -11.85
CA GLU A 39 3.25 -23.88 -12.34
C GLU A 39 3.71 -22.43 -12.22
N ILE A 40 5.03 -22.24 -12.09
CA ILE A 40 5.65 -20.92 -12.06
C ILE A 40 6.08 -20.53 -13.48
N GLU A 41 5.46 -19.47 -14.00
CA GLU A 41 5.84 -18.84 -15.26
C GLU A 41 6.69 -17.61 -14.98
N SER A 42 7.72 -17.41 -15.80
CA SER A 42 8.51 -16.17 -15.82
C SER A 42 8.36 -15.47 -17.17
N SER A 43 8.28 -14.14 -17.14
CA SER A 43 8.16 -13.31 -18.35
C SER A 43 8.66 -11.89 -18.09
N PRO A 44 9.33 -11.24 -19.04
CA PRO A 44 9.62 -9.81 -18.95
C PRO A 44 8.32 -9.01 -18.86
N ALA A 45 8.31 -7.97 -18.02
CA ALA A 45 7.18 -7.06 -17.87
C ALA A 45 7.66 -5.64 -17.58
N SER A 46 6.90 -4.65 -18.02
CA SER A 46 7.14 -3.27 -17.58
C SER A 46 6.64 -3.11 -16.14
N PRO A 47 7.30 -2.30 -15.28
CA PRO A 47 6.75 -1.92 -13.97
C PRO A 47 5.31 -1.38 -14.07
N LYS A 48 5.03 -0.66 -15.16
CA LYS A 48 3.69 -0.14 -15.43
C LYS A 48 2.67 -1.24 -15.67
N SER A 49 3.04 -2.46 -16.06
CA SER A 49 2.11 -3.56 -16.39
C SER A 49 1.90 -4.60 -15.28
N VAL A 50 2.51 -4.39 -14.10
CA VAL A 50 2.45 -5.33 -12.97
C VAL A 50 2.05 -4.61 -11.68
N CYS A 51 1.71 -5.40 -10.65
CA CYS A 51 1.40 -4.93 -9.29
C CYS A 51 0.42 -3.75 -9.22
N PHE A 52 -0.63 -3.79 -10.06
CA PHE A 52 -1.72 -2.81 -10.09
C PHE A 52 -3.06 -3.54 -10.17
N GLU A 53 -4.11 -2.86 -9.73
CA GLU A 53 -5.50 -3.27 -9.94
C GLU A 53 -6.30 -2.08 -10.47
N ARG A 54 -7.35 -2.35 -11.25
CA ARG A 54 -8.20 -1.26 -11.73
C ARG A 54 -9.17 -0.84 -10.64
N ASP A 55 -9.31 0.47 -10.43
CA ASP A 55 -10.25 1.07 -9.50
C ASP A 55 -10.08 0.58 -8.05
N LEU A 56 -8.86 0.17 -7.65
CA LEU A 56 -8.57 -0.44 -6.35
C LEU A 56 -8.99 0.43 -5.16
N TYR A 57 -8.88 1.74 -5.33
CA TYR A 57 -9.20 2.75 -4.32
C TYR A 57 -10.38 3.64 -4.75
N LYS A 58 -11.16 3.19 -5.73
CA LYS A 58 -12.30 3.95 -6.21
C LYS A 58 -13.36 4.00 -5.12
N THR A 59 -13.78 5.22 -4.78
CA THR A 59 -14.84 5.43 -3.80
C THR A 59 -16.21 5.37 -4.49
N LEU A 60 -17.07 4.44 -4.08
CA LEU A 60 -18.42 4.31 -4.61
C LEU A 60 -19.30 5.49 -4.16
N GLY A 61 -20.20 5.95 -5.04
CA GLY A 61 -21.13 7.06 -4.75
C GLY A 61 -20.55 8.46 -5.00
N PHE A 62 -19.25 8.57 -5.23
CA PHE A 62 -18.61 9.84 -5.59
C PHE A 62 -18.81 10.14 -7.08
N PRO A 63 -18.95 11.42 -7.47
CA PRO A 63 -18.92 11.83 -8.86
C PRO A 63 -17.65 11.32 -9.57
N PRO A 64 -17.70 11.00 -10.88
CA PRO A 64 -16.56 10.43 -11.61
C PRO A 64 -15.23 11.20 -11.45
N GLU A 65 -15.31 12.53 -11.36
CA GLU A 65 -14.18 13.45 -11.14
C GLU A 65 -13.52 13.30 -9.76
N HIS A 66 -14.24 12.80 -8.76
CA HIS A 66 -13.75 12.61 -7.39
C HIS A 66 -13.61 11.15 -6.99
N ALA A 67 -14.08 10.22 -7.81
CA ALA A 67 -14.09 8.79 -7.49
C ALA A 67 -12.69 8.20 -7.24
N GLN A 68 -11.64 8.76 -7.85
CA GLN A 68 -10.24 8.32 -7.67
C GLN A 68 -9.43 9.19 -6.70
N GLN A 69 -10.07 10.04 -5.90
CA GLN A 69 -9.37 10.96 -4.99
C GLN A 69 -8.42 10.25 -4.01
N MET A 70 -8.69 9.00 -3.63
CA MET A 70 -7.81 8.24 -2.74
C MET A 70 -6.46 7.96 -3.42
N GLU A 71 -6.47 7.65 -4.71
CA GLU A 71 -5.22 7.51 -5.48
C GLU A 71 -4.52 8.86 -5.59
N THR A 72 -5.22 9.88 -6.08
CA THR A 72 -4.59 11.14 -6.51
C THR A 72 -4.21 12.08 -5.37
N LEU A 73 -4.95 12.07 -4.26
CA LEU A 73 -4.75 13.00 -3.13
C LEU A 73 -4.07 12.34 -1.92
N PHE A 74 -3.97 11.01 -1.89
CA PHE A 74 -3.42 10.29 -0.74
C PHE A 74 -2.29 9.34 -1.13
N MET A 75 -2.57 8.29 -1.92
CA MET A 75 -1.53 7.30 -2.28
C MET A 75 -0.40 7.92 -3.09
N GLN A 76 -0.72 8.74 -4.09
CA GLN A 76 0.29 9.42 -4.90
C GLN A 76 1.16 10.37 -4.06
N VAL A 77 0.58 11.09 -3.10
CA VAL A 77 1.34 11.99 -2.20
C VAL A 77 2.33 11.19 -1.34
N ILE A 78 1.90 10.04 -0.82
CA ILE A 78 2.75 9.13 -0.05
C ILE A 78 3.88 8.59 -0.92
N ASP A 79 3.56 8.11 -2.12
CA ASP A 79 4.53 7.50 -3.03
C ASP A 79 5.54 8.51 -3.57
N ASP A 80 5.12 9.74 -3.90
CA ASP A 80 6.00 10.82 -4.37
C ASP A 80 6.99 11.27 -3.30
N ALA A 81 6.57 11.28 -2.03
CA ALA A 81 7.45 11.56 -0.90
C ALA A 81 8.43 10.41 -0.67
N ALA A 82 7.92 9.17 -0.65
CA ALA A 82 8.72 7.96 -0.44
C ALA A 82 9.77 7.74 -1.53
N ALA A 83 9.47 8.05 -2.80
CA ALA A 83 10.42 7.94 -3.90
C ALA A 83 11.68 8.81 -3.67
N LYS A 84 11.52 9.99 -3.08
CA LYS A 84 12.65 10.88 -2.75
C LYS A 84 13.50 10.30 -1.62
N VAL A 85 12.86 9.73 -0.59
CA VAL A 85 13.57 9.09 0.52
C VAL A 85 14.27 7.82 0.06
N HIS A 86 13.62 7.03 -0.79
CA HIS A 86 14.17 5.81 -1.36
C HIS A 86 15.48 6.05 -2.13
N ALA A 87 15.56 7.11 -2.92
CA ALA A 87 16.80 7.50 -3.59
C ALA A 87 17.95 7.74 -2.58
N LEU A 88 17.67 8.37 -1.44
CA LEU A 88 18.66 8.55 -0.37
C LEU A 88 19.05 7.22 0.30
N LEU A 89 18.09 6.31 0.46
CA LEU A 89 18.37 4.97 1.02
C LEU A 89 19.29 4.15 0.10
N LEU A 90 19.08 4.21 -1.21
CA LEU A 90 19.93 3.55 -2.21
C LEU A 90 21.36 4.11 -2.21
N ASP A 91 21.49 5.43 -1.99
CA ASP A 91 22.77 6.12 -1.80
C ASP A 91 23.45 5.79 -0.45
N GLY A 92 22.81 5.01 0.43
CA GLY A 92 23.33 4.66 1.75
C GLY A 92 23.23 5.80 2.79
N LYS A 93 22.39 6.82 2.55
CA LYS A 93 22.24 8.01 3.39
C LYS A 93 21.18 7.85 4.49
N VAL A 94 20.98 6.62 4.99
CA VAL A 94 19.97 6.33 6.02
C VAL A 94 20.17 7.15 7.30
N ASN A 95 21.42 7.37 7.73
CA ASN A 95 21.75 8.16 8.92
C ASN A 95 21.64 9.69 8.70
N SER A 96 21.34 10.12 7.48
CA SER A 96 21.20 11.53 7.10
C SER A 96 19.75 11.92 6.82
N LEU A 97 18.81 11.00 7.02
CA LEU A 97 17.39 11.31 6.91
C LEU A 97 16.97 12.28 8.01
N SER A 98 16.22 13.30 7.62
CA SER A 98 15.50 14.17 8.56
C SER A 98 14.28 13.47 9.13
N ASP A 99 13.76 13.97 10.25
CA ASP A 99 12.53 13.46 10.88
C ASP A 99 11.35 13.42 9.90
N ALA A 100 11.23 14.44 9.05
CA ALA A 100 10.20 14.48 8.00
C ALA A 100 10.36 13.34 6.99
N GLN A 101 11.59 13.05 6.56
CA GLN A 101 11.87 11.95 5.62
C GLN A 101 11.66 10.58 6.26
N CYS A 102 12.01 10.42 7.55
CA CYS A 102 11.68 9.22 8.31
C CYS A 102 10.16 9.03 8.40
N SER A 103 9.41 10.11 8.62
CA SER A 103 7.94 10.08 8.62
C SER A 103 7.36 9.72 7.25
N ASP A 104 7.86 10.32 6.16
CA ASP A 104 7.42 10.04 4.79
C ASP A 104 7.65 8.56 4.44
N TRP A 105 8.84 8.03 4.74
CA TRP A 105 9.14 6.61 4.52
C TRP A 105 8.32 5.69 5.42
N GLY A 106 8.14 6.05 6.70
CA GLY A 106 7.33 5.31 7.64
C GLY A 106 5.87 5.19 7.17
N ARG A 107 5.27 6.30 6.72
CA ARG A 107 3.92 6.32 6.16
C ARG A 107 3.80 5.45 4.92
N PHE A 108 4.82 5.45 4.05
CA PHE A 108 4.88 4.55 2.91
C PHE A 108 4.96 3.07 3.31
N VAL A 109 5.81 2.71 4.27
CA VAL A 109 5.88 1.35 4.81
C VAL A 109 4.55 0.97 5.45
N MET A 110 3.92 1.85 6.21
CA MET A 110 2.57 1.64 6.76
C MET A 110 1.54 1.36 5.66
N SER A 111 1.60 2.08 4.54
CA SER A 111 0.70 1.89 3.40
C SER A 111 0.83 0.50 2.74
N LEU A 112 2.03 -0.07 2.73
CA LEU A 112 2.30 -1.37 2.10
C LEU A 112 1.55 -2.55 2.75
N TRP A 113 1.16 -2.44 4.03
CA TRP A 113 0.38 -3.49 4.72
C TRP A 113 -1.07 -3.58 4.28
N PHE A 114 -1.66 -2.51 3.73
CA PHE A 114 -3.12 -2.39 3.58
C PHE A 114 -3.57 -2.15 2.14
N ARG A 115 -2.68 -2.24 1.17
CA ARG A 115 -2.94 -1.73 -0.17
C ARG A 115 -2.97 -2.80 -1.26
N THR A 116 -2.77 -4.08 -0.95
CA THR A 116 -2.97 -5.13 -1.97
C THR A 116 -4.46 -5.35 -2.24
N PRO A 117 -4.83 -5.95 -3.40
CA PRO A 117 -6.21 -6.30 -3.67
C PRO A 117 -6.85 -7.21 -2.60
N LEU A 118 -6.05 -8.07 -1.95
CA LEU A 118 -6.56 -8.91 -0.88
C LEU A 118 -6.84 -8.11 0.39
N ASP A 119 -5.94 -7.21 0.77
CA ASP A 119 -6.11 -6.37 1.97
C ASP A 119 -7.32 -5.46 1.80
N MET A 120 -7.49 -4.86 0.62
CA MET A 120 -8.65 -4.02 0.29
C MET A 120 -9.96 -4.82 0.33
N ARG A 121 -9.97 -6.07 -0.16
CA ARG A 121 -11.16 -6.94 -0.02
C ARG A 121 -11.44 -7.29 1.44
N GLY A 122 -10.42 -7.72 2.18
CA GLY A 122 -10.55 -8.06 3.60
C GLY A 122 -11.03 -6.88 4.45
N MET A 123 -10.53 -5.67 4.18
CA MET A 123 -10.98 -4.45 4.83
C MET A 123 -12.45 -4.14 4.50
N LYS A 124 -12.85 -4.27 3.22
CA LYS A 124 -14.24 -4.10 2.82
C LYS A 124 -15.16 -5.07 3.56
N ASP A 125 -14.77 -6.34 3.64
CA ASP A 125 -15.54 -7.38 4.32
C ASP A 125 -15.65 -7.11 5.82
N ALA A 126 -14.56 -6.70 6.47
CA ALA A 126 -14.55 -6.34 7.89
C ALA A 126 -15.43 -5.11 8.19
N VAL A 127 -15.33 -4.06 7.37
CA VAL A 127 -16.16 -2.85 7.50
C VAL A 127 -17.63 -3.19 7.25
N GLY A 128 -17.93 -3.99 6.23
CA GLY A 128 -19.29 -4.45 5.94
C GLY A 128 -19.91 -5.29 7.05
N ALA A 129 -19.12 -6.18 7.67
CA ALA A 129 -19.55 -6.97 8.82
C ALA A 129 -19.84 -6.09 10.04
N LEU A 130 -18.98 -5.12 10.34
CA LEU A 130 -19.18 -4.19 11.45
C LEU A 130 -20.41 -3.30 11.23
N ALA A 131 -20.56 -2.75 10.02
CA ALA A 131 -21.72 -1.95 9.62
C ALA A 131 -23.04 -2.75 9.74
N SER A 132 -23.02 -4.02 9.32
CA SER A 132 -24.18 -4.90 9.42
C SER A 132 -24.52 -5.25 10.86
N ALA A 133 -23.51 -5.48 11.70
CA ALA A 133 -23.72 -5.73 13.13
C ALA A 133 -24.29 -4.51 13.85
N GLU A 134 -23.84 -3.31 13.50
CA GLU A 134 -24.37 -2.07 14.08
C GLU A 134 -25.80 -1.80 13.60
N ALA A 135 -26.09 -2.05 12.32
CA ALA A 135 -27.43 -1.97 11.79
C ALA A 135 -28.40 -2.99 12.41
N ALA A 136 -27.94 -4.20 12.71
CA ALA A 136 -28.75 -5.17 13.43
C ALA A 136 -29.12 -4.66 14.83
N LYS A 137 -28.21 -3.94 15.51
CA LYS A 137 -28.51 -3.29 16.79
C LYS A 137 -29.43 -2.08 16.64
N SER A 138 -29.31 -1.29 15.57
CA SER A 138 -30.19 -0.13 15.33
C SER A 138 -31.63 -0.59 15.09
N VAL A 139 -31.83 -1.67 14.33
CA VAL A 139 -33.16 -2.30 14.13
C VAL A 139 -33.76 -2.76 15.45
N LEU A 140 -32.97 -3.38 16.34
CA LEU A 140 -33.43 -3.74 17.69
C LEU A 140 -33.81 -2.52 18.55
N ARG A 141 -33.25 -1.34 18.25
CA ARG A 141 -33.54 -0.05 18.91
C ARG A 141 -34.63 0.77 18.20
N GLY A 142 -35.17 0.28 17.08
CA GLY A 142 -36.20 0.98 16.30
C GLY A 142 -35.68 2.11 15.41
N GLU A 143 -34.37 2.13 15.10
CA GLU A 143 -33.73 3.08 14.18
C GLU A 143 -33.42 2.39 12.85
N ASP A 144 -33.41 3.16 11.73
CA ASP A 144 -33.30 2.61 10.37
C ASP A 144 -32.03 1.77 10.14
N GLY A 145 -32.19 0.79 9.24
CA GLY A 145 -31.30 -0.35 9.02
C GLY A 145 -30.04 -0.09 8.20
N ALA A 146 -29.48 -1.19 7.66
CA ALA A 146 -28.13 -1.31 7.11
C ALA A 146 -27.60 -0.12 6.29
N LEU A 147 -26.32 0.22 6.52
CA LEU A 147 -25.63 1.26 5.77
C LEU A 147 -25.64 0.97 4.26
N PRO A 148 -25.89 1.97 3.40
CA PRO A 148 -25.85 1.79 1.95
C PRO A 148 -24.41 1.49 1.47
N PRO A 149 -24.24 0.81 0.32
CA PRO A 149 -22.92 0.44 -0.21
C PRO A 149 -21.94 1.60 -0.38
N GLU A 150 -22.45 2.78 -0.73
CA GLU A 150 -21.67 4.02 -0.86
C GLU A 150 -21.09 4.45 0.48
N ALA A 151 -21.87 4.37 1.56
CA ALA A 151 -21.41 4.69 2.91
C ALA A 151 -20.38 3.68 3.41
N VAL A 152 -20.57 2.39 3.13
CA VAL A 152 -19.58 1.34 3.43
C VAL A 152 -18.27 1.59 2.67
N SER A 153 -18.35 1.98 1.39
CA SER A 153 -17.17 2.30 0.58
C SER A 153 -16.44 3.55 1.10
N ALA A 154 -17.17 4.60 1.47
CA ALA A 154 -16.57 5.80 2.06
C ALA A 154 -15.89 5.49 3.40
N LEU A 155 -16.55 4.73 4.27
CA LEU A 155 -16.00 4.30 5.56
C LEU A 155 -14.75 3.42 5.38
N GLN A 156 -14.74 2.52 4.39
CA GLN A 156 -13.55 1.73 4.06
C GLN A 156 -12.36 2.64 3.70
N MET A 157 -12.58 3.66 2.87
CA MET A 157 -11.52 4.61 2.51
C MET A 157 -11.05 5.43 3.72
N GLU A 158 -11.95 5.79 4.64
CA GLU A 158 -11.59 6.49 5.87
C GLU A 158 -10.75 5.60 6.80
N VAL A 159 -11.17 4.35 7.03
CA VAL A 159 -10.42 3.36 7.81
C VAL A 159 -9.03 3.17 7.22
N LEU A 160 -8.91 3.06 5.89
CA LEU A 160 -7.59 2.95 5.22
C LEU A 160 -6.68 4.13 5.54
N ARG A 161 -7.19 5.37 5.51
CA ARG A 161 -6.38 6.56 5.88
C ARG A 161 -5.96 6.49 7.34
N LEU A 162 -6.88 6.16 8.24
CA LEU A 162 -6.63 6.11 9.68
C LEU A 162 -5.57 5.07 10.04
N VAL A 163 -5.58 3.89 9.41
CA VAL A 163 -4.57 2.85 9.71
C VAL A 163 -3.20 3.20 9.14
N ILE A 164 -3.14 3.91 8.01
CA ILE A 164 -1.88 4.36 7.39
C ILE A 164 -1.28 5.53 8.18
N ASP A 165 -2.13 6.47 8.62
CA ASP A 165 -1.73 7.68 9.37
C ASP A 165 -1.80 7.50 10.89
N ASP A 166 -1.71 6.26 11.37
CA ASP A 166 -1.72 5.99 12.80
C ASP A 166 -0.45 6.58 13.44
N ALA A 167 -0.66 7.66 14.21
CA ALA A 167 0.44 8.43 14.77
C ALA A 167 1.23 7.63 15.82
N ASP A 168 0.60 6.73 16.56
CA ASP A 168 1.26 5.94 17.60
C ASP A 168 2.22 4.93 16.96
N ARG A 169 1.74 4.25 15.90
CA ARG A 169 2.52 3.27 15.14
C ARG A 169 3.58 3.93 14.28
N GLY A 170 3.26 5.07 13.68
CA GLY A 170 4.23 5.89 12.97
C GLY A 170 5.39 6.29 13.88
N ARG A 171 5.09 6.77 15.11
CA ARG A 171 6.14 7.06 16.11
C ARG A 171 6.90 5.81 16.53
N ALA A 172 6.24 4.67 16.71
CA ALA A 172 6.93 3.42 17.02
C ALA A 172 7.91 3.02 15.91
N PHE A 173 7.52 3.14 14.64
CA PHE A 173 8.36 2.83 13.48
C PHE A 173 9.56 3.77 13.33
N ILE A 174 9.32 5.08 13.43
CA ILE A 174 10.37 6.11 13.27
C ILE A 174 11.45 5.96 14.36
N ASN A 175 11.08 5.51 15.55
CA ASN A 175 12.02 5.28 16.67
C ASN A 175 12.72 3.91 16.65
N MET A 176 12.51 3.08 15.62
CA MET A 176 13.28 1.85 15.44
C MET A 176 14.73 2.15 15.01
N ASP A 177 15.59 1.13 15.01
CA ASP A 177 16.91 1.21 14.39
C ASP A 177 16.80 0.97 12.87
N TRP A 178 17.22 1.96 12.08
CA TRP A 178 17.13 1.90 10.62
C TRP A 178 18.48 1.51 10.03
N ARG A 179 18.48 0.46 9.20
CA ARG A 179 19.70 -0.06 8.56
C ARG A 179 19.42 -0.46 7.12
N ILE A 180 20.40 -0.18 6.26
CA ILE A 180 20.45 -0.72 4.90
C ILE A 180 21.42 -1.88 4.89
N ILE A 181 20.88 -3.08 4.63
CA ILE A 181 21.68 -4.30 4.54
C ILE A 181 21.96 -4.56 3.08
N LYS A 182 23.20 -4.35 2.66
CA LYS A 182 23.68 -4.79 1.34
C LYS A 182 24.18 -6.22 1.47
N THR A 183 23.79 -7.08 0.53
CA THR A 183 24.19 -8.49 0.53
C THR A 183 24.95 -8.83 -0.74
N ASN A 184 26.02 -9.60 -0.60
CA ASN A 184 26.76 -10.17 -1.73
C ASN A 184 26.31 -11.61 -2.01
N ASN A 185 25.08 -11.96 -1.60
CA ASN A 185 24.53 -13.30 -1.80
C ASN A 185 24.47 -13.59 -3.31
N ARG A 186 24.87 -14.80 -3.70
CA ARG A 186 24.78 -15.26 -5.09
C ARG A 186 23.34 -15.57 -5.52
N ARG A 187 22.42 -15.69 -4.56
CA ARG A 187 20.99 -15.86 -4.82
C ARG A 187 20.36 -14.50 -5.08
N GLU A 188 19.55 -14.45 -6.13
CA GLU A 188 18.75 -13.28 -6.48
C GLU A 188 17.72 -13.00 -5.37
N LEU A 189 17.57 -11.72 -5.03
CA LEU A 189 16.46 -11.24 -4.22
C LEU A 189 15.23 -11.06 -5.10
N PHE A 190 14.05 -11.18 -4.49
CA PHE A 190 12.78 -10.94 -5.16
C PHE A 190 11.93 -9.99 -4.31
N VAL A 191 11.13 -9.17 -4.98
CA VAL A 191 10.04 -8.43 -4.37
C VAL A 191 8.72 -9.13 -4.69
N SER A 192 7.90 -9.35 -3.67
CA SER A 192 6.58 -10.00 -3.81
C SER A 192 5.45 -8.97 -3.75
N ASP A 193 4.21 -9.39 -4.01
CA ASP A 193 3.01 -8.57 -3.85
C ASP A 193 2.78 -8.15 -2.38
N TRP A 194 3.40 -8.85 -1.41
CA TRP A 194 3.55 -8.42 -0.01
C TRP A 194 5.05 -8.24 0.29
N PRO A 195 5.60 -7.05 0.06
CA PRO A 195 7.05 -6.85 0.08
C PRO A 195 7.61 -6.66 1.49
N LEU A 196 6.74 -6.59 2.50
CA LEU A 196 7.15 -6.46 3.90
C LEU A 196 7.29 -7.86 4.52
N ASP A 197 8.46 -8.11 5.10
CA ASP A 197 8.68 -9.23 6.00
C ASP A 197 8.68 -8.72 7.46
N VAL A 198 7.88 -9.40 8.29
CA VAL A 198 7.55 -9.02 9.67
C VAL A 198 7.43 -10.28 10.53
N PRO A 199 7.55 -10.19 11.87
CA PRO A 199 7.37 -11.34 12.75
C PRO A 199 6.02 -12.07 12.53
N VAL A 200 6.04 -13.40 12.56
CA VAL A 200 4.84 -14.27 12.42
C VAL A 200 3.83 -14.00 13.53
N SER A 201 4.31 -13.78 14.75
CA SER A 201 3.50 -13.17 15.80
C SER A 201 3.40 -11.69 15.47
N PHE A 202 2.30 -11.29 14.84
CA PHE A 202 1.97 -9.88 14.56
C PHE A 202 1.69 -9.14 15.87
N ALA A 203 2.67 -9.09 16.78
CA ALA A 203 2.74 -8.10 17.82
C ALA A 203 3.08 -6.82 17.09
N TRP A 204 2.09 -5.93 17.01
CA TRP A 204 2.20 -4.59 16.46
C TRP A 204 3.56 -3.93 16.78
N LEU A 205 3.99 -3.00 15.92
CA LEU A 205 5.15 -2.14 16.15
C LEU A 205 5.19 -1.65 17.61
N GLY A 206 6.38 -1.67 18.22
CA GLY A 206 6.60 -1.24 19.60
C GLY A 206 7.02 -2.33 20.59
N SER A 207 7.12 -3.60 20.15
CA SER A 207 7.76 -4.65 20.94
C SER A 207 9.27 -4.70 20.69
N ALA A 208 10.06 -5.20 21.65
CA ALA A 208 11.51 -5.39 21.49
C ALA A 208 11.87 -6.43 20.41
N SER A 209 10.92 -7.28 20.01
CA SER A 209 11.06 -8.28 18.94
C SER A 209 10.49 -7.81 17.60
N SER A 210 9.96 -6.58 17.52
CA SER A 210 9.39 -6.05 16.28
C SER A 210 10.51 -5.77 15.28
N TYR A 211 10.36 -6.29 14.07
CA TYR A 211 11.18 -5.92 12.92
C TYR A 211 10.29 -5.71 11.71
N VAL A 212 10.79 -4.93 10.74
CA VAL A 212 10.20 -4.81 9.42
C VAL A 212 11.36 -4.81 8.44
N THR A 213 11.32 -5.70 7.44
CA THR A 213 12.26 -5.65 6.33
C THR A 213 11.52 -5.45 5.02
N LEU A 214 12.14 -4.68 4.12
CA LEU A 214 11.60 -4.36 2.80
C LEU A 214 12.75 -4.43 1.79
N PRO A 215 12.67 -5.30 0.77
CA PRO A 215 13.59 -5.25 -0.36
C PRO A 215 13.41 -3.93 -1.12
N ILE A 216 14.43 -3.08 -1.08
CA ILE A 216 14.41 -1.74 -1.73
C ILE A 216 15.10 -1.73 -3.10
N GLY A 217 15.79 -2.80 -3.46
CA GLY A 217 16.51 -2.98 -4.72
C GLY A 217 17.23 -4.35 -4.74
N PRO A 218 17.77 -4.74 -5.90
CA PRO A 218 18.52 -5.99 -6.07
C PRO A 218 19.87 -5.99 -5.33
#